data_AF-A0A0A2C8G6-F1
#
_entry.id   AF-A0A0A2C8G6-F1
#
_cell.length_a   1.000
_cell.length_b   1.000
_cell.length_c   1.000
_cell.angle_alpha   90.00
_cell.angle_beta   90.00
_cell.angle_gamma   90.00
#
_symmetry.space_group_name_H-M   'P 1'
#
loop_
_entity.id
_entity.type
_entity.pdbx_description
1 polymer ?
#
loop_
_entity_poly.entity_id
_entity_poly.type
_entity_poly.pdbx_seq_one_letter_code
_entity_poly.pdbx_strand_id
1 'polypeptide(L)'
;MLGGSLMAKRAAVVDRVEEAHSMLLQGYSCTAVMAYLAQSKGVSRRTAQRTIQQAYALICEDIDQANIQRTDLVAQAIHLLVESARVALKQNNPGAVVGAISQLDKLCRLGMSK
;
A
#
# COMPACT_ATOMS: atom_id res chain seq x y z
N MET A 1 -14.48 -32.47 -19.37
CA MET A 1 -13.10 -32.06 -18.99
C MET A 1 -12.83 -30.55 -19.02
N LEU A 2 -13.71 -29.68 -19.55
CA LEU A 2 -13.49 -28.21 -19.60
C LEU A 2 -13.53 -27.48 -18.23
N GLY A 3 -14.08 -28.08 -17.18
CA GLY A 3 -14.22 -27.44 -15.86
C GLY A 3 -12.91 -27.29 -15.07
N GLY A 4 -11.96 -28.23 -15.21
CA GLY A 4 -10.73 -28.24 -14.40
C GLY A 4 -9.74 -27.11 -14.77
N SER A 5 -9.61 -26.80 -16.06
CA SER A 5 -8.70 -25.75 -16.54
C SER A 5 -9.15 -24.34 -16.13
N LEU A 6 -10.46 -24.10 -16.08
CA LEU A 6 -11.02 -22.81 -15.66
C LEU A 6 -10.82 -22.57 -14.16
N MET A 7 -11.02 -23.60 -13.33
CA MET A 7 -10.82 -23.50 -11.88
C MET A 7 -9.34 -23.25 -11.54
N ALA A 8 -8.41 -23.93 -12.21
CA ALA A 8 -6.97 -23.68 -12.03
C ALA A 8 -6.58 -22.24 -12.36
N LYS A 9 -7.13 -21.67 -13.46
CA LYS A 9 -6.89 -20.27 -13.82
C LYS A 9 -7.46 -19.28 -12.79
N ARG A 10 -8.62 -19.59 -12.21
CA ARG A 10 -9.23 -18.77 -11.15
C ARG A 10 -8.39 -18.83 -9.87
N ALA A 11 -7.99 -20.02 -9.44
CA ALA A 11 -7.11 -20.20 -8.29
C ALA A 11 -5.80 -19.41 -8.44
N ALA A 12 -5.18 -19.44 -9.62
CA ALA A 12 -3.97 -18.67 -9.91
C ALA A 12 -4.19 -17.14 -9.91
N VAL A 13 -5.43 -16.65 -10.13
CA VAL A 13 -5.74 -15.23 -9.97
C VAL A 13 -5.86 -14.88 -8.49
N VAL A 14 -6.59 -15.69 -7.72
CA VAL A 14 -6.80 -15.50 -6.28
C VAL A 14 -5.46 -15.48 -5.55
N ASP A 15 -4.62 -16.49 -5.77
CA ASP A 15 -3.26 -16.60 -5.19
C ASP A 15 -2.41 -15.33 -5.41
N ARG A 16 -2.42 -14.78 -6.63
CA ARG A 16 -1.69 -13.54 -6.93
C ARG A 16 -2.25 -12.32 -6.23
N VAL A 17 -3.57 -12.25 -6.07
CA VAL A 17 -4.22 -11.13 -5.37
C VAL A 17 -3.90 -11.20 -3.88
N GLU A 18 -3.93 -12.39 -3.27
CA GLU A 18 -3.58 -12.61 -1.86
C GLU A 18 -2.12 -12.28 -1.58
N GLU A 19 -1.19 -12.70 -2.44
CA GLU A 19 0.23 -12.33 -2.29
C GLU A 19 0.45 -10.82 -2.45
N ALA A 20 -0.16 -10.20 -3.47
CA ALA A 20 -0.08 -8.75 -3.65
C ALA A 20 -0.67 -8.00 -2.45
N HIS A 21 -1.79 -8.47 -1.91
CA HIS A 21 -2.43 -7.93 -0.70
C HIS A 21 -1.48 -7.97 0.50
N SER A 22 -0.90 -9.14 0.75
CA SER A 22 0.07 -9.33 1.84
C SER A 22 1.28 -8.39 1.71
N MET A 23 1.83 -8.24 0.50
CA MET A 23 2.95 -7.33 0.28
C MET A 23 2.56 -5.86 0.50
N LEU A 24 1.37 -5.44 0.05
CA LEU A 24 0.90 -4.06 0.27
C LEU A 24 0.71 -3.77 1.77
N LEU A 25 0.16 -4.72 2.54
CA LEU A 25 0.03 -4.59 4.00
C LEU A 25 1.37 -4.53 4.73
N GLN A 26 2.41 -5.18 4.19
CA GLN A 26 3.79 -5.06 4.68
C GLN A 26 4.46 -3.73 4.31
N GLY A 27 3.80 -2.86 3.55
CA GLY A 27 4.29 -1.54 3.18
C GLY A 27 5.13 -1.50 1.89
N TYR A 28 5.14 -2.57 1.09
CA TYR A 28 5.78 -2.52 -0.22
C TYR A 28 5.02 -1.59 -1.18
N SER A 29 5.76 -0.83 -2.00
CA SER A 29 5.15 0.06 -2.99
C SER A 29 4.51 -0.71 -4.15
N CYS A 30 3.53 -0.11 -4.83
CA CYS A 30 2.93 -0.67 -6.04
C CYS A 30 3.97 -1.07 -7.09
N THR A 31 5.03 -0.28 -7.23
CA THR A 31 6.13 -0.58 -8.17
C THR A 31 6.90 -1.84 -7.75
N ALA A 32 7.19 -1.98 -6.46
CA ALA A 32 7.86 -3.18 -5.93
C ALA A 32 6.99 -4.43 -6.11
N VAL A 33 5.70 -4.34 -5.79
CA VAL A 33 4.74 -5.45 -5.98
C VAL A 33 4.59 -5.81 -7.46
N MET A 34 4.55 -4.81 -8.35
CA MET A 34 4.46 -5.03 -9.80
C MET A 34 5.70 -5.76 -10.34
N ALA A 35 6.89 -5.35 -9.90
CA ALA A 35 8.14 -6.00 -10.28
C ALA A 35 8.19 -7.45 -9.78
N TYR A 36 7.78 -7.69 -8.53
CA TYR A 36 7.64 -9.02 -7.96
C TYR A 36 6.73 -9.90 -8.81
N LEU A 37 5.49 -9.47 -9.08
CA LEU A 37 4.53 -10.26 -9.85
C LEU A 37 5.03 -10.59 -11.26
N ALA A 38 5.69 -9.64 -11.92
CA ALA A 38 6.29 -9.88 -13.23
C ALA A 38 7.39 -10.95 -13.18
N GLN A 39 8.26 -10.91 -12.17
CA GLN A 39 9.39 -11.82 -12.03
C GLN A 39 8.99 -13.21 -11.51
N SER A 40 8.16 -13.29 -10.47
CA SER A 40 7.83 -14.55 -9.79
C SER A 40 6.67 -15.31 -10.45
N LYS A 41 5.68 -14.59 -11.00
CA LYS A 41 4.45 -15.17 -11.58
C LYS A 41 4.38 -15.05 -13.10
N GLY A 42 5.39 -14.43 -13.74
CA GLY A 42 5.50 -14.31 -15.20
C GLY A 42 4.37 -13.53 -15.84
N VAL A 43 3.72 -12.61 -15.12
CA VAL A 43 2.55 -11.88 -15.64
C VAL A 43 2.93 -10.61 -16.38
N SER A 44 2.11 -10.22 -17.36
CA SER A 44 2.25 -8.93 -18.03
C SER A 44 2.06 -7.77 -17.05
N ARG A 45 2.65 -6.60 -17.37
CA ARG A 45 2.47 -5.36 -16.59
C ARG A 45 1.00 -4.99 -16.40
N ARG A 46 0.17 -5.15 -17.44
CA ARG A 46 -1.27 -4.87 -17.37
C ARG A 46 -1.98 -5.81 -16.40
N THR A 47 -1.60 -7.09 -16.39
CA THR A 47 -2.14 -8.08 -15.46
C THR A 47 -1.71 -7.77 -14.02
N ALA A 48 -0.43 -7.47 -13.80
CA ALA A 48 0.09 -7.09 -12.49
C ALA A 48 -0.62 -5.85 -11.93
N GLN A 49 -0.82 -4.81 -12.76
CA GLN A 49 -1.55 -3.62 -12.36
C GLN A 49 -2.99 -3.94 -11.92
N ARG A 50 -3.68 -4.83 -12.64
CA ARG A 50 -5.03 -5.26 -12.28
C ARG A 50 -5.06 -6.04 -10.96
N THR A 51 -4.10 -6.95 -10.76
CA THR A 51 -3.93 -7.68 -9.50
C THR A 51 -3.73 -6.71 -8.34
N ILE A 52 -2.88 -5.69 -8.50
CA ILE A 52 -2.64 -4.66 -7.47
C ILE A 52 -3.92 -3.88 -7.17
N GLN A 53 -4.70 -3.50 -8.18
CA GLN A 53 -5.99 -2.82 -7.96
C GLN A 53 -6.99 -3.68 -7.18
N GLN A 54 -7.04 -4.99 -7.46
CA GLN A 54 -7.86 -5.93 -6.71
C GLN A 54 -7.39 -6.07 -5.26
N ALA A 55 -6.08 -6.17 -5.05
CA ALA A 55 -5.50 -6.21 -3.71
C ALA A 55 -5.78 -4.93 -2.90
N TYR A 56 -5.71 -3.75 -3.53
CA TYR A 56 -6.10 -2.50 -2.87
C TYR A 56 -7.58 -2.45 -2.50
N ALA A 57 -8.47 -3.01 -3.34
CA ALA A 57 -9.88 -3.09 -3.02
C ALA A 57 -10.11 -3.93 -1.75
N LEU A 58 -9.36 -5.03 -1.57
CA LEU A 58 -9.40 -5.82 -0.33
C LEU A 58 -8.97 -5.01 0.89
N ILE A 59 -7.91 -4.20 0.80
CA ILE A 59 -7.49 -3.33 1.91
C ILE A 59 -8.62 -2.35 2.29
N CYS A 60 -9.29 -1.76 1.30
CA CYS A 60 -10.42 -0.88 1.55
C CYS A 60 -11.59 -1.63 2.20
N GLU A 61 -11.92 -2.82 1.70
CA GLU A 61 -12.95 -3.69 2.28
C GLU A 61 -12.62 -4.06 3.73
N ASP A 62 -11.36 -4.39 4.04
CA ASP A 62 -10.90 -4.70 5.40
C ASP A 62 -11.04 -3.49 6.34
N ILE A 63 -10.70 -2.29 5.86
CA ILE A 63 -10.89 -1.02 6.61
C ILE A 63 -12.37 -0.78 6.89
N ASP A 64 -13.22 -0.96 5.88
CA ASP A 64 -14.67 -0.76 5.98
C ASP A 64 -15.30 -1.79 6.93
N GLN A 65 -14.91 -3.07 6.83
CA GLN A 65 -15.38 -4.15 7.71
C GLN A 65 -14.94 -3.96 9.16
N ALA A 66 -13.74 -3.44 9.38
CA ALA A 66 -13.23 -3.10 10.70
C ALA A 66 -13.89 -1.83 11.29
N ASN A 67 -14.76 -1.15 10.53
CA ASN A 67 -15.39 0.13 10.88
C ASN A 67 -14.36 1.19 11.31
N ILE A 68 -13.17 1.16 10.70
CA ILE A 68 -12.09 2.09 11.01
C ILE A 68 -12.47 3.46 10.45
N GLN A 69 -12.45 4.48 11.30
CA GLN A 69 -12.81 5.82 10.86
C GLN A 69 -11.63 6.46 10.13
N ARG A 70 -11.92 7.29 9.14
CA ARG A 70 -10.90 8.06 8.42
C ARG A 70 -10.03 8.88 9.38
N THR A 71 -10.59 9.36 10.49
CA THR A 71 -9.87 10.10 11.54
C THR A 71 -8.79 9.25 12.21
N ASP A 72 -9.03 7.95 12.41
CA ASP A 72 -8.10 7.04 13.07
C ASP A 72 -6.91 6.76 12.15
N LEU A 73 -7.17 6.52 10.86
CA LEU A 73 -6.13 6.37 9.84
C LEU A 73 -5.27 7.63 9.72
N VAL A 74 -5.90 8.81 9.78
CA VAL A 74 -5.21 10.10 9.75
C VAL A 74 -4.34 10.28 11.01
N ALA A 75 -4.85 9.95 12.20
CA ALA A 75 -4.08 10.01 13.43
C ALA A 75 -2.85 9.08 13.38
N GLN A 76 -3.03 7.85 12.87
CA GLN A 76 -1.94 6.91 12.66
C GLN A 76 -0.89 7.44 11.65
N ALA A 77 -1.34 8.04 10.55
CA ALA A 77 -0.44 8.64 9.57
C ALA A 77 0.38 9.80 10.16
N ILE A 78 -0.25 10.68 10.96
CA ILE A 78 0.43 11.74 11.69
C ILE A 78 1.50 11.17 12.62
N HIS A 79 1.14 10.15 13.42
CA HIS A 79 2.07 9.50 14.34
C HIS A 79 3.29 8.93 13.60
N LEU A 80 3.07 8.21 12.49
CA LEU A 80 4.15 7.63 11.68
C LEU A 80 5.06 8.69 11.06
N LEU A 81 4.51 9.83 10.61
CA LEU A 81 5.30 10.94 10.08
C LEU A 81 6.17 11.59 11.15
N VAL A 82 5.64 11.80 12.35
CA VAL A 82 6.39 12.36 13.49
C VAL A 82 7.50 11.40 13.94
N GLU A 83 7.20 10.11 14.02
CA GLU A 83 8.20 9.09 14.36
C GLU A 83 9.30 8.99 13.29
N SER A 84 8.92 9.05 12.01
CA SER A 84 9.89 9.07 10.90
C SER A 84 10.83 10.27 10.98
N ALA A 85 10.31 11.46 11.28
CA ALA A 85 11.11 12.66 11.50
C ALA A 85 12.08 12.48 12.69
N ARG A 86 11.60 11.91 13.81
CA ARG A 86 12.42 11.62 14.99
C ARG A 86 13.57 10.64 14.68
N VAL A 87 13.28 9.57 13.94
CA VAL A 87 14.30 8.59 13.52
C VAL A 87 15.31 9.22 12.55
N ALA A 88 14.84 10.00 11.57
CA ALA A 88 15.71 10.70 10.62
C ALA A 88 16.64 11.71 11.31
N LEU A 89 16.16 12.42 12.35
CA LEU A 89 17.00 13.29 13.19
C LEU A 89 18.12 12.49 13.87
N LYS A 90 17.82 11.33 14.45
CA LYS A 90 18.83 10.45 15.06
C LYS A 90 19.87 9.96 14.06
N GLN A 91 19.49 9.81 12.79
CA GLN A 91 20.36 9.37 11.71
C GLN A 91 21.13 10.53 11.05
N ASN A 92 21.04 11.76 11.55
CA ASN A 92 21.61 12.96 10.93
C ASN A 92 21.20 13.13 9.46
N ASN A 93 19.96 12.78 9.13
CA ASN A 93 19.42 12.89 7.78
C ASN A 93 18.38 14.04 7.69
N PRO A 94 18.82 15.31 7.57
CA PRO A 94 17.92 16.45 7.56
C PRO A 94 16.95 16.45 6.38
N GLY A 95 17.33 15.88 5.23
CA GLY A 95 16.45 15.76 4.07
C GLY A 95 15.22 14.90 4.35
N ALA A 96 15.40 13.77 5.02
CA ALA A 96 14.29 12.90 5.43
C ALA A 96 13.39 13.56 6.50
N VAL A 97 13.98 14.35 7.41
CA VAL A 97 13.19 15.15 8.39
C VAL A 97 12.30 16.14 7.67
N VAL A 98 12.85 16.95 6.76
CA VAL A 98 12.08 17.92 5.97
C VAL A 98 11.00 17.22 5.15
N GLY A 99 11.31 16.05 4.57
CA GLY A 99 10.34 15.24 3.84
C GLY A 99 9.14 14.84 4.70
N ALA A 100 9.38 14.32 5.91
CA ALA A 100 8.33 13.93 6.83
C ALA A 100 7.47 15.13 7.29
N ILE A 101 8.10 16.25 7.64
CA ILE A 101 7.40 17.47 8.05
C ILE A 101 6.57 18.07 6.90
N SER A 102 7.07 18.04 5.67
CA SER A 102 6.32 18.54 4.50
C SER A 102 5.04 17.72 4.24
N GLN A 103 5.08 16.40 4.45
CA GLN A 103 3.87 15.57 4.33
C GLN A 103 2.90 15.83 5.48
N LEU A 104 3.42 16.06 6.70
CA LEU A 104 2.60 16.44 7.85
C LEU A 104 1.88 17.78 7.61
N ASP A 105 2.58 18.78 7.09
CA ASP A 105 2.01 20.08 6.73
C ASP A 105 0.86 19.93 5.71
N LYS A 106 1.06 19.16 4.64
CA LYS A 106 0.01 18.89 3.64
C LYS A 106 -1.22 18.22 4.25
N LEU A 107 -1.02 17.28 5.16
CA LEU A 107 -2.09 16.52 5.78
C LEU A 107 -2.87 17.36 6.80
N CYS A 108 -2.17 18.17 7.59
CA CYS A 108 -2.77 19.05 8.61
C CYS A 108 -3.20 20.42 8.06
N ARG A 109 -2.84 20.75 6.82
CA ARG A 109 -3.08 22.04 6.15
C ARG A 109 -2.50 23.24 6.93
N LEU A 110 -1.35 23.08 7.58
CA LEU A 110 -0.79 24.11 8.46
C LEU A 110 -0.38 25.38 7.68
N GLY A 111 0.03 25.23 6.41
CA GLY A 111 0.36 26.33 5.52
C GLY A 111 -0.82 27.04 4.84
N MET A 112 -2.06 26.56 4.99
CA MET A 112 -3.24 27.25 4.43
C MET A 112 -3.94 28.06 5.52
N SER A 113 -3.56 29.34 5.66
CA SER A 113 -4.43 30.33 6.29
C SER A 113 -5.72 30.49 5.46
N LYS A 114 -6.86 30.64 6.15
CA LYS A 114 -8.19 30.84 5.54
C LYS A 114 -8.21 31.95 4.49
#